data_AF-A0A9W6X5E0-F1
#
_entry.id   AF-A0A9W6X5E0-F1
#
_cell.length_a   1.000
_cell.length_b   1.000
_cell.length_c   1.000
_cell.angle_alpha   90.00
_cell.angle_beta   90.00
_cell.angle_gamma   90.00
#
_symmetry.space_group_name_H-M   'P 1'
#
loop_
_entity.id
_entity.type
_entity.pdbx_description
1 polymer ?
#
loop_
_entity_poly.entity_id
_entity_poly.type
_entity_poly.pdbx_seq_one_letter_code
_entity_poly.pdbx_strand_id
1 'polypeptide(L)'
;MRGYTPLHEETLDPAAQTRGDTKEGFYICRHVPPGSPEASLPLHGPNVFPDAATFPAFRHTMETYHAAMCELGLAVARLLAEAAGHKGGFDAPGMFDKPMAALRLLHYAPEKSDVDRGVLGAGAHTDYGLVTLLATDSSPGLQIRLDGQWVDVPPRPEAFVVNIGDMAERFTNGRFKATLHRVVNVSGGERYSVPFFFEPNFTCRVECFPSCVSEDNPPKYPPTTSGQHLLDMYRQTHASLEAKSPTAARDVV
;
A
#
# COMPACT_ATOMS: atom_id res chain seq x y z
N MET A 1 8.05 -5.59 8.07
CA MET A 1 6.79 -5.46 7.31
C MET A 1 6.16 -6.81 6.98
N ARG A 2 6.25 -7.81 7.85
CA ARG A 2 5.52 -9.08 7.72
C ARG A 2 5.04 -9.44 9.12
N GLY A 3 3.85 -10.01 9.23
CA GLY A 3 3.21 -10.26 10.51
C GLY A 3 2.53 -9.02 11.09
N TYR A 4 2.35 -9.04 12.41
CA TYR A 4 1.50 -8.10 13.13
C TYR A 4 2.17 -6.73 13.37
N THR A 5 1.38 -5.67 13.29
CA THR A 5 1.73 -4.29 13.68
C THR A 5 0.70 -3.78 14.69
N PRO A 6 1.06 -3.49 15.95
CA PRO A 6 0.13 -2.96 16.96
C PRO A 6 -0.51 -1.63 16.61
N LEU A 7 -1.59 -1.31 17.34
CA LEU A 7 -2.20 0.02 17.35
C LEU A 7 -1.15 1.11 17.55
N HIS A 8 -1.31 2.23 16.84
CA HIS A 8 -0.49 3.43 16.97
C HIS A 8 0.98 3.31 16.50
N GLU A 9 1.45 2.13 16.08
CA GLU A 9 2.82 1.97 15.60
C GLU A 9 3.08 2.78 14.32
N GLU A 10 2.12 2.75 13.39
CA GLU A 10 2.19 3.50 12.14
C GLU A 10 1.60 4.90 12.33
N THR A 11 2.27 5.91 11.79
CA THR A 11 1.77 7.29 11.76
C THR A 11 1.91 7.82 10.35
N LEU A 12 0.85 7.73 9.54
CA LEU A 12 0.92 8.08 8.11
C LEU A 12 0.98 9.59 7.87
N ASP A 13 0.39 10.38 8.78
CA ASP A 13 0.45 11.84 8.75
C ASP A 13 0.95 12.37 10.10
N PRO A 14 2.27 12.34 10.36
CA PRO A 14 2.85 12.76 11.64
C PRO A 14 2.58 14.23 11.99
N ALA A 15 2.22 15.06 11.01
CA ALA A 15 1.88 16.46 11.23
C ALA A 15 0.47 16.64 11.77
N ALA A 16 -0.48 15.79 11.35
CA ALA A 16 -1.87 15.83 11.81
C ALA A 16 -2.18 14.85 12.95
N GLN A 17 -1.40 13.78 13.13
CA GLN A 17 -1.65 12.72 14.12
C GLN A 17 -0.95 12.99 15.46
N THR A 18 -1.68 12.88 16.58
CA THR A 18 -1.12 13.13 17.92
C THR A 18 -0.51 11.89 18.59
N ARG A 19 -1.00 10.70 18.24
CA ARG A 19 -0.61 9.45 18.92
C ARG A 19 -0.43 8.24 18.00
N GLY A 20 -0.34 8.43 16.69
CA GLY A 20 -0.29 7.32 15.72
C GLY A 20 -1.66 6.76 15.35
N ASP A 21 -1.75 6.21 14.13
CA ASP A 21 -3.01 5.81 13.49
C ASP A 21 -3.78 4.85 14.41
N THR A 22 -5.10 5.03 14.57
CA THR A 22 -5.92 4.19 15.45
C THR A 22 -6.30 2.85 14.77
N LYS A 23 -5.29 2.18 14.23
CA LYS A 23 -5.40 0.88 13.56
C LYS A 23 -4.23 -0.03 13.91
N GLU A 24 -4.50 -1.32 13.99
CA GLU A 24 -3.51 -2.38 13.97
C GLU A 24 -3.59 -3.12 12.64
N GLY A 25 -2.64 -3.99 12.37
CA GLY A 25 -2.70 -4.77 11.15
C GLY A 25 -1.81 -5.99 11.10
N PHE A 26 -1.96 -6.73 10.01
CA PHE A 26 -1.18 -7.93 9.72
C PHE A 26 -0.75 -7.94 8.26
N TYR A 27 0.55 -7.98 8.02
CA TYR A 27 1.14 -7.98 6.68
C TYR A 27 1.42 -9.40 6.17
N ILE A 28 0.95 -9.69 4.97
CA ILE A 28 1.27 -10.90 4.19
C ILE A 28 1.77 -10.46 2.82
N CYS A 29 2.97 -10.84 2.44
CA CYS A 29 3.54 -10.50 1.13
C CYS A 29 3.70 -11.76 0.27
N ARG A 30 4.21 -11.62 -0.95
CA ARG A 30 4.73 -12.78 -1.69
C ARG A 30 5.77 -13.52 -0.82
N HIS A 31 5.57 -14.83 -0.66
CA HIS A 31 6.46 -15.67 0.13
C HIS A 31 7.79 -15.86 -0.61
N VAL A 32 8.90 -15.57 0.06
CA VAL A 32 10.25 -15.80 -0.46
C VAL A 32 10.99 -16.73 0.49
N PRO A 33 11.32 -17.97 0.07
CA PRO A 33 11.99 -18.93 0.93
C PRO A 33 13.37 -18.44 1.38
N PRO A 34 13.78 -18.76 2.62
CA PRO A 34 15.17 -18.55 3.06
C PRO A 34 16.16 -19.22 2.10
N GLY A 35 17.27 -18.54 1.81
CA GLY A 35 18.32 -19.04 0.92
C GLY A 35 18.02 -18.96 -0.58
N SER A 36 16.83 -18.50 -0.99
CA SER A 36 16.59 -18.16 -2.40
C SER A 36 17.43 -16.94 -2.83
N PRO A 37 17.77 -16.78 -4.13
CA PRO A 37 18.51 -15.61 -4.59
C PRO A 37 17.83 -14.28 -4.24
N GLU A 38 16.51 -14.24 -4.29
CA GLU A 38 15.69 -13.07 -3.94
C GLU A 38 15.69 -12.75 -2.44
N ALA A 39 16.07 -13.68 -1.56
CA ALA A 39 16.14 -13.42 -0.12
C ALA A 39 17.18 -12.35 0.25
N SER A 40 18.12 -12.05 -0.66
CA SER A 40 19.09 -10.95 -0.51
C SER A 40 18.52 -9.58 -0.85
N LEU A 41 17.37 -9.52 -1.54
CA LEU A 41 16.74 -8.27 -1.93
C LEU A 41 15.98 -7.66 -0.75
N PRO A 42 15.99 -6.33 -0.57
CA PRO A 42 15.15 -5.66 0.42
C PRO A 42 13.67 -6.03 0.25
N LEU A 43 12.92 -6.04 1.35
CA LEU A 43 11.48 -6.37 1.38
C LEU A 43 11.15 -7.83 1.01
N HIS A 44 12.13 -8.68 0.71
CA HIS A 44 11.92 -10.10 0.44
C HIS A 44 12.18 -10.94 1.69
N GLY A 45 11.37 -11.98 1.90
CA GLY A 45 11.52 -12.90 3.01
C GLY A 45 10.30 -13.79 3.21
N PRO A 46 10.38 -14.73 4.16
CA PRO A 46 9.26 -15.59 4.51
C PRO A 46 8.18 -14.79 5.25
N ASN A 47 6.91 -15.10 4.98
CA ASN A 47 5.79 -14.63 5.80
C ASN A 47 5.86 -15.21 7.21
N VAL A 48 5.42 -14.41 8.17
CA VAL A 48 5.16 -14.84 9.55
C VAL A 48 3.67 -15.06 9.66
N PHE A 49 3.25 -16.28 9.99
CA PHE A 49 1.85 -16.65 10.18
C PHE A 49 1.57 -16.91 11.66
N PRO A 50 0.32 -16.72 12.12
CA PRO A 50 -0.06 -17.12 13.46
C PRO A 50 0.06 -18.64 13.63
N ASP A 51 0.06 -19.08 14.90
CA ASP A 51 0.12 -20.50 15.25
C ASP A 51 -1.00 -21.30 14.57
N ALA A 52 -0.61 -22.37 13.89
CA ALA A 52 -1.54 -23.18 13.09
C ALA A 52 -2.46 -24.06 13.95
N ALA A 53 -2.10 -24.36 15.21
CA ALA A 53 -3.00 -25.07 16.10
C ALA A 53 -4.18 -24.17 16.52
N THR A 54 -3.92 -22.87 16.71
CA THR A 54 -4.93 -21.88 17.06
C THR A 54 -5.72 -21.39 15.83
N PHE A 55 -5.04 -21.19 14.69
CA PHE A 55 -5.63 -20.64 13.46
C PHE A 55 -5.37 -21.54 12.24
N PRO A 56 -5.94 -22.76 12.20
CA PRO A 56 -5.59 -23.78 11.20
C PRO A 56 -5.86 -23.36 9.75
N ALA A 57 -6.87 -22.52 9.52
CA ALA A 57 -7.26 -22.09 8.18
C ALA A 57 -6.57 -20.79 7.71
N PHE A 58 -5.89 -20.06 8.61
CA PHE A 58 -5.45 -18.70 8.33
C PHE A 58 -4.47 -18.64 7.16
N ARG A 59 -3.40 -19.44 7.22
CA ARG A 59 -2.36 -19.45 6.18
C ARG A 59 -2.96 -19.78 4.81
N HIS A 60 -3.72 -20.87 4.71
CA HIS A 60 -4.31 -21.30 3.46
C HIS A 60 -5.24 -20.23 2.88
N THR A 61 -6.14 -19.67 3.70
CA THR A 61 -7.08 -18.62 3.28
C THR A 61 -6.34 -17.39 2.73
N MET A 62 -5.31 -16.93 3.45
CA MET A 62 -4.54 -15.76 3.06
C MET A 62 -3.71 -15.98 1.80
N GLU A 63 -3.08 -17.15 1.65
CA GLU A 63 -2.34 -17.50 0.43
C GLU A 63 -3.27 -17.62 -0.79
N THR A 64 -4.45 -18.23 -0.62
CA THR A 64 -5.47 -18.31 -1.68
C THR A 64 -6.00 -16.92 -2.08
N TYR A 65 -6.33 -16.07 -1.11
CA TYR A 65 -6.78 -14.71 -1.38
C TYR A 65 -5.67 -13.88 -2.06
N HIS A 66 -4.43 -13.97 -1.58
CA HIS A 66 -3.28 -13.27 -2.17
C HIS A 66 -3.08 -13.64 -3.65
N ALA A 67 -3.17 -14.93 -3.99
CA ALA A 67 -3.07 -15.40 -5.38
C ALA A 67 -4.20 -14.83 -6.26
N ALA A 68 -5.45 -14.89 -5.81
CA ALA A 68 -6.59 -14.32 -6.54
C ALA A 68 -6.45 -12.80 -6.76
N MET A 69 -5.97 -12.09 -5.74
CA MET A 69 -5.73 -10.64 -5.83
C MET A 69 -4.55 -10.30 -6.75
N CYS A 70 -3.53 -11.16 -6.89
CA CYS A 70 -2.49 -10.99 -7.89
C CYS A 70 -3.05 -11.04 -9.32
N GLU A 71 -3.95 -11.99 -9.60
CA GLU A 71 -4.60 -12.11 -10.92
C GLU A 71 -5.46 -10.87 -11.22
N LEU A 72 -6.29 -10.44 -10.26
CA LEU A 72 -7.11 -9.23 -10.38
C LEU A 72 -6.24 -7.98 -10.53
N GLY A 73 -5.18 -7.86 -9.73
CA GLY A 73 -4.23 -6.75 -9.78
C GLY A 73 -3.60 -6.59 -11.16
N LEU A 74 -3.16 -7.70 -11.77
CA LEU A 74 -2.60 -7.67 -13.13
C LEU A 74 -3.65 -7.26 -14.17
N ALA A 75 -4.89 -7.76 -14.06
CA ALA A 75 -5.97 -7.35 -14.96
C ALA A 75 -6.26 -5.85 -14.87
N VAL A 76 -6.34 -5.30 -13.65
CA VAL A 76 -6.57 -3.86 -13.43
C VAL A 76 -5.38 -3.02 -13.90
N ALA A 77 -4.14 -3.46 -13.63
CA ALA A 77 -2.94 -2.79 -14.11
C ALA A 77 -2.95 -2.67 -15.66
N ARG A 78 -3.28 -3.75 -16.37
CA ARG A 78 -3.39 -3.73 -17.84
C ARG A 78 -4.43 -2.73 -18.34
N LEU A 79 -5.59 -2.67 -17.68
CA LEU A 79 -6.63 -1.67 -17.99
C LEU A 79 -6.12 -0.24 -17.76
N LEU A 80 -5.34 -0.01 -16.70
CA LEU A 80 -4.72 1.29 -16.42
C LEU A 80 -3.75 1.69 -17.55
N ALA A 81 -2.90 0.77 -18.01
CA ALA A 81 -1.99 1.04 -19.13
C ALA A 81 -2.73 1.33 -20.44
N GLU A 82 -3.79 0.57 -20.75
CA GLU A 82 -4.64 0.82 -21.91
C GLU A 82 -5.34 2.19 -21.83
N ALA A 83 -5.87 2.55 -20.66
CA ALA A 83 -6.48 3.88 -20.43
C ALA A 83 -5.47 5.03 -20.56
N ALA A 84 -4.19 4.78 -20.26
CA ALA A 84 -3.09 5.72 -20.50
C ALA A 84 -2.64 5.79 -21.97
N GLY A 85 -3.32 5.06 -22.88
CA GLY A 85 -2.96 4.98 -24.29
C GLY A 85 -1.73 4.10 -24.57
N HIS A 86 -1.30 3.29 -23.61
CA HIS A 86 -0.16 2.40 -23.73
C HIS A 86 -0.58 0.94 -23.54
N LYS A 87 -1.49 0.46 -24.40
CA LYS A 87 -1.96 -0.92 -24.37
C LYS A 87 -0.77 -1.89 -24.44
N GLY A 88 -0.73 -2.85 -23.54
CA GLY A 88 0.37 -3.80 -23.40
C GLY A 88 1.58 -3.27 -22.61
N GLY A 89 1.50 -2.05 -22.06
CA GLY A 89 2.57 -1.42 -21.28
C GLY A 89 3.07 -2.20 -20.06
N PHE A 90 2.29 -3.17 -19.61
CA PHE A 90 2.58 -4.03 -18.47
C PHE A 90 2.69 -5.51 -18.82
N ASP A 91 2.79 -5.84 -20.12
CA ASP A 91 2.93 -7.22 -20.61
C ASP A 91 4.39 -7.63 -20.85
N ALA A 92 5.33 -6.73 -20.57
CA ALA A 92 6.75 -7.03 -20.70
C ALA A 92 7.15 -8.24 -19.82
N PRO A 93 7.86 -9.24 -20.38
CA PRO A 93 8.34 -10.38 -19.61
C PRO A 93 9.16 -9.93 -18.39
N GLY A 94 8.94 -10.57 -17.24
CA GLY A 94 9.67 -10.25 -16.01
C GLY A 94 9.14 -9.03 -15.24
N MET A 95 8.06 -8.39 -15.71
CA MET A 95 7.49 -7.22 -15.02
C MET A 95 6.57 -7.60 -13.85
N PHE A 96 5.78 -8.67 -13.99
CA PHE A 96 4.81 -9.14 -13.00
C PHE A 96 4.83 -10.67 -12.80
N ASP A 97 5.91 -11.36 -13.16
CA ASP A 97 6.08 -12.79 -12.86
C ASP A 97 6.38 -13.04 -11.38
N LYS A 98 6.90 -12.04 -10.67
CA LYS A 98 7.20 -12.07 -9.22
C LYS A 98 6.85 -10.73 -8.57
N PRO A 99 5.58 -10.30 -8.68
CA PRO A 99 5.20 -8.94 -8.33
C PRO A 99 5.50 -8.66 -6.87
N MET A 100 5.77 -7.39 -6.59
CA MET A 100 5.88 -6.90 -5.23
C MET A 100 4.44 -6.70 -4.70
N ALA A 101 3.81 -7.79 -4.27
CA ALA A 101 2.42 -7.77 -3.83
C ALA A 101 2.30 -7.93 -2.31
N ALA A 102 1.62 -6.98 -1.66
CA ALA A 102 1.41 -6.95 -0.22
C ALA A 102 -0.08 -6.88 0.13
N LEU A 103 -0.52 -7.79 0.98
CA LEU A 103 -1.83 -7.83 1.60
C LEU A 103 -1.70 -7.31 3.02
N ARG A 104 -2.51 -6.32 3.40
CA ARG A 104 -2.71 -5.93 4.80
C ARG A 104 -4.10 -6.29 5.25
N LEU A 105 -4.19 -6.93 6.41
CA LEU A 105 -5.43 -7.01 7.18
C LEU A 105 -5.40 -5.84 8.17
N LEU A 106 -6.39 -4.97 8.15
CA LEU A 106 -6.46 -3.81 9.04
C LEU A 106 -7.69 -3.90 9.94
N HIS A 107 -7.47 -3.67 11.23
CA HIS A 107 -8.50 -3.49 12.23
C HIS A 107 -8.34 -2.09 12.85
N TYR A 108 -9.41 -1.31 12.81
CA TYR A 108 -9.46 0.05 13.37
C TYR A 108 -10.19 -0.01 14.71
N ALA A 109 -9.62 0.63 15.72
CA ALA A 109 -10.14 0.62 17.08
C ALA A 109 -11.59 1.14 17.15
N PRO A 110 -12.40 0.66 18.12
CA PRO A 110 -13.75 1.16 18.39
C PRO A 110 -13.70 2.53 19.08
N GLU A 111 -13.22 3.51 18.33
CA GLU A 111 -13.05 4.88 18.77
C GLU A 111 -13.44 5.82 17.63
N LYS A 112 -14.26 6.82 17.97
CA LYS A 112 -14.65 7.84 17.01
C LYS A 112 -13.46 8.76 16.74
N SER A 113 -13.16 8.98 15.46
CA SER A 113 -12.12 9.92 15.07
C SER A 113 -12.47 11.36 15.47
N ASP A 114 -11.45 12.10 15.88
CA ASP A 114 -11.49 13.53 16.18
C ASP A 114 -10.36 14.19 15.36
N VAL A 115 -10.72 14.68 14.18
CA VAL A 115 -9.76 15.23 13.21
C VAL A 115 -9.05 16.46 13.77
N ASP A 116 -9.76 17.31 14.52
CA ASP A 116 -9.21 18.54 15.09
C ASP A 116 -8.21 18.25 16.21
N ARG A 117 -8.35 17.10 16.88
CA ARG A 117 -7.40 16.59 17.89
C ARG A 117 -6.38 15.60 17.33
N GLY A 118 -6.37 15.39 16.02
CA GLY A 118 -5.40 14.50 15.38
C GLY A 118 -5.57 13.02 15.70
N VAL A 119 -6.82 12.58 15.87
CA VAL A 119 -7.19 11.18 16.08
C VAL A 119 -7.89 10.67 14.82
N LEU A 120 -7.14 9.97 13.96
CA LEU A 120 -7.68 9.34 12.75
C LEU A 120 -7.40 7.84 12.75
N GLY A 121 -8.28 7.09 12.07
CA GLY A 121 -8.05 5.67 11.79
C GLY A 121 -6.82 5.46 10.91
N ALA A 122 -6.63 6.35 9.93
CA ALA A 122 -5.42 6.45 9.14
C ALA A 122 -5.23 7.92 8.72
N GLY A 123 -4.02 8.46 8.91
CA GLY A 123 -3.66 9.80 8.47
C GLY A 123 -3.79 10.01 6.95
N ALA A 124 -3.76 11.26 6.50
CA ALA A 124 -3.81 11.58 5.08
C ALA A 124 -2.52 11.14 4.36
N HIS A 125 -2.64 10.34 3.31
CA HIS A 125 -1.50 9.81 2.55
C HIS A 125 -1.88 9.45 1.10
N THR A 126 -0.87 9.26 0.26
CA THR A 126 -0.99 8.53 -1.01
C THR A 126 -0.40 7.15 -0.86
N ASP A 127 -0.85 6.21 -1.69
CA ASP A 127 -0.18 4.92 -1.81
C ASP A 127 1.07 5.07 -2.67
N TYR A 128 2.13 4.33 -2.34
CA TYR A 128 3.42 4.46 -3.02
C TYR A 128 3.42 3.80 -4.41
N GLY A 129 2.54 2.83 -4.58
CA GLY A 129 2.61 1.84 -5.64
C GLY A 129 1.89 2.17 -6.94
N LEU A 130 1.43 1.14 -7.63
CA LEU A 130 0.77 1.18 -8.92
C LEU A 130 -0.73 1.08 -8.71
N VAL A 131 -1.22 -0.02 -8.14
CA VAL A 131 -2.66 -0.26 -7.88
C VAL A 131 -2.86 -0.75 -6.46
N THR A 132 -3.87 -0.18 -5.80
CA THR A 132 -4.43 -0.70 -4.55
C THR A 132 -5.84 -1.20 -4.81
N LEU A 133 -6.10 -2.44 -4.41
CA LEU A 133 -7.42 -3.07 -4.41
C LEU A 133 -7.87 -3.21 -2.96
N LEU A 134 -8.89 -2.46 -2.57
CA LEU A 134 -9.34 -2.36 -1.19
C LEU A 134 -10.70 -3.03 -1.01
N ALA A 135 -10.73 -4.09 -0.21
CA ALA A 135 -11.98 -4.58 0.37
C ALA A 135 -12.24 -3.85 1.69
N THR A 136 -13.50 -3.45 1.92
CA THR A 136 -13.93 -2.88 3.19
C THR A 136 -15.07 -3.71 3.76
N ASP A 137 -15.25 -3.63 5.06
CA ASP A 137 -16.54 -3.97 5.65
C ASP A 137 -17.62 -2.96 5.24
N SER A 138 -18.80 -3.05 5.86
CA SER A 138 -19.91 -2.11 5.66
C SER A 138 -19.76 -0.80 6.46
N SER A 139 -18.65 -0.60 7.17
CA SER A 139 -18.45 0.55 8.06
C SER A 139 -17.88 1.74 7.27
N PRO A 140 -18.52 2.94 7.37
CA PRO A 140 -18.02 4.13 6.68
C PRO A 140 -16.70 4.62 7.30
N GLY A 141 -15.98 5.45 6.55
CA GLY A 141 -14.87 6.24 7.09
C GLY A 141 -13.73 6.51 6.12
N LEU A 142 -13.66 5.81 4.99
CA LEU A 142 -12.70 6.15 3.93
C LEU A 142 -13.08 7.51 3.31
N GLN A 143 -12.11 8.41 3.24
CA GLN A 143 -12.24 9.70 2.57
C GLN A 143 -11.12 9.89 1.55
N ILE A 144 -11.45 10.48 0.40
CA ILE A 144 -10.49 10.91 -0.63
C ILE A 144 -10.47 12.42 -0.73
N ARG A 145 -9.34 12.98 -1.17
CA ARG A 145 -9.21 14.41 -1.45
C ARG A 145 -9.48 14.69 -2.92
N LEU A 146 -10.65 15.25 -3.22
CA LEU A 146 -11.06 15.63 -4.57
C LEU A 146 -11.23 17.15 -4.63
N ASP A 147 -10.58 17.81 -5.59
CA ASP A 147 -10.66 19.27 -5.81
C ASP A 147 -10.43 20.11 -4.53
N GLY A 148 -9.50 19.66 -3.69
CA GLY A 148 -9.18 20.34 -2.43
C GLY A 148 -10.25 20.18 -1.35
N GLN A 149 -11.15 19.19 -1.46
CA GLN A 149 -12.15 18.85 -0.45
C GLN A 149 -12.09 17.37 -0.08
N TRP A 150 -12.41 17.03 1.17
CA TRP A 150 -12.52 15.65 1.60
C TRP A 150 -13.91 15.13 1.23
N VAL A 151 -13.96 13.99 0.53
CA VAL A 151 -15.20 13.36 0.06
C VAL A 151 -15.24 11.94 0.59
N ASP A 152 -16.37 11.53 1.17
CA ASP A 152 -16.58 10.18 1.66
C ASP A 152 -16.68 9.18 0.51
N VAL A 153 -16.05 8.02 0.69
CA VAL A 153 -16.23 6.85 -0.19
C VAL A 153 -17.17 5.89 0.53
N PRO A 154 -18.46 5.81 0.13
CA PRO A 154 -19.42 4.95 0.82
C PRO A 154 -19.05 3.48 0.62
N PRO A 155 -19.20 2.63 1.67
CA PRO A 155 -19.04 1.20 1.54
C PRO A 155 -19.99 0.64 0.48
N ARG A 156 -19.47 -0.25 -0.38
CA ARG A 156 -20.26 -0.91 -1.42
C ARG A 156 -20.09 -2.43 -1.31
N PRO A 157 -21.16 -3.18 -1.00
CA PRO A 157 -21.11 -4.64 -1.00
C PRO A 157 -20.67 -5.17 -2.36
N GLU A 158 -19.94 -6.29 -2.33
CA GLU A 158 -19.50 -7.02 -3.53
C GLU A 158 -18.65 -6.19 -4.51
N ALA A 159 -17.95 -5.17 -4.00
CA ALA A 159 -17.06 -4.33 -4.79
C ALA A 159 -15.73 -4.09 -4.08
N PHE A 160 -14.68 -3.93 -4.87
CA PHE A 160 -13.41 -3.36 -4.41
C PHE A 160 -13.42 -1.86 -4.70
N VAL A 161 -12.91 -1.08 -3.75
CA VAL A 161 -12.45 0.27 -4.04
C VAL A 161 -11.08 0.15 -4.70
N VAL A 162 -10.88 0.83 -5.82
CA VAL A 162 -9.61 0.82 -6.55
C VAL A 162 -9.05 2.21 -6.58
N ASN A 163 -7.81 2.36 -6.13
CA ASN A 163 -7.03 3.58 -6.30
C ASN A 163 -5.64 3.26 -6.84
N ILE A 164 -4.94 4.31 -7.25
CA ILE A 164 -3.58 4.22 -7.78
C ILE A 164 -2.62 4.96 -6.87
N GLY A 165 -1.35 4.57 -6.92
CA GLY A 165 -0.29 5.20 -6.17
C GLY A 165 0.70 6.01 -7.03
N ASP A 166 1.76 6.47 -6.38
CA ASP A 166 2.78 7.33 -6.96
C ASP A 166 3.51 6.67 -8.16
N MET A 167 3.60 5.34 -8.20
CA MET A 167 4.22 4.62 -9.32
C MET A 167 3.37 4.70 -10.59
N ALA A 168 2.04 4.61 -10.46
CA ALA A 168 1.13 4.85 -11.60
C ALA A 168 1.25 6.28 -12.12
N GLU A 169 1.41 7.25 -11.22
CA GLU A 169 1.63 8.64 -11.59
C GLU A 169 2.93 8.80 -12.40
N ARG A 170 4.01 8.13 -11.99
CA ARG A 170 5.28 8.09 -12.73
C ARG A 170 5.16 7.47 -14.12
N PHE A 171 4.50 6.31 -14.24
CA PHE A 171 4.29 5.66 -15.54
C PHE A 171 3.48 6.54 -16.51
N THR A 172 2.55 7.34 -15.98
CA THR A 172 1.61 8.13 -16.80
C THR A 172 1.97 9.62 -16.90
N ASN A 173 3.17 10.01 -16.46
CA ASN A 173 3.63 11.40 -16.45
C ASN A 173 2.69 12.39 -15.71
N GLY A 174 2.01 11.93 -14.66
CA GLY A 174 1.03 12.74 -13.93
C GLY A 174 -0.32 12.86 -14.62
N ARG A 175 -0.59 12.11 -15.70
CA ARG A 175 -1.91 12.04 -16.33
C ARG A 175 -2.94 11.42 -15.39
N PHE A 176 -2.56 10.37 -14.68
CA PHE A 176 -3.31 9.86 -13.53
C PHE A 176 -2.58 10.24 -12.25
N LYS A 177 -3.32 10.71 -11.25
CA LYS A 177 -2.74 11.24 -10.01
C LYS A 177 -2.98 10.33 -8.84
N ALA A 178 -1.95 10.11 -8.03
CA ALA A 178 -2.09 9.45 -6.75
C ALA A 178 -2.96 10.33 -5.84
N THR A 179 -4.10 9.81 -5.41
CA THR A 179 -5.10 10.61 -4.70
C THR A 179 -4.89 10.48 -3.19
N LEU A 180 -4.75 11.63 -2.51
CA LEU A 180 -4.70 11.67 -1.06
C LEU A 180 -5.97 11.06 -0.48
N HIS A 181 -5.81 10.17 0.49
CA HIS A 181 -6.91 9.54 1.18
C HIS A 181 -6.59 9.35 2.66
N ARG A 182 -7.63 9.21 3.48
CA ARG A 182 -7.54 9.04 4.94
C ARG A 182 -8.70 8.19 5.46
N VAL A 183 -8.63 7.78 6.72
CA VAL A 183 -9.75 7.09 7.39
C VAL A 183 -10.20 7.87 8.62
N VAL A 184 -11.45 8.31 8.61
CA VAL A 184 -12.14 8.99 9.72
C VAL A 184 -13.26 8.06 10.21
N ASN A 185 -13.07 7.41 11.35
CA ASN A 185 -14.09 6.56 11.95
C ASN A 185 -15.21 7.43 12.53
N VAL A 186 -16.32 7.54 11.80
CA VAL A 186 -17.49 8.32 12.23
C VAL A 186 -18.41 7.56 13.19
N SER A 187 -18.32 6.22 13.19
CA SER A 187 -19.22 5.33 13.93
C SER A 187 -18.84 5.18 15.40
N GLY A 188 -17.53 5.22 15.70
CA GLY A 188 -17.00 4.84 17.01
C GLY A 188 -17.01 3.34 17.29
N GLY A 189 -17.50 2.50 16.36
CA GLY A 189 -17.35 1.05 16.40
C GLY A 189 -16.08 0.57 15.72
N GLU A 190 -15.83 -0.73 15.78
CA GLU A 190 -14.73 -1.35 15.03
C GLU A 190 -14.96 -1.23 13.52
N ARG A 191 -13.87 -1.16 12.77
CA ARG A 191 -13.88 -1.22 11.30
C ARG A 191 -12.81 -2.17 10.82
N TYR A 192 -13.09 -2.90 9.75
CA TYR A 192 -12.14 -3.78 9.09
C TYR A 192 -11.96 -3.41 7.62
N SER A 193 -10.71 -3.50 7.14
CA SER A 193 -10.44 -3.39 5.71
C SER A 193 -9.22 -4.20 5.30
N VAL A 194 -9.17 -4.57 4.04
CA VAL A 194 -8.14 -5.44 3.47
C VAL A 194 -7.59 -4.80 2.19
N PRO A 195 -6.65 -3.83 2.30
CA PRO A 195 -5.94 -3.32 1.13
C PRO A 195 -4.93 -4.36 0.60
N PHE A 196 -4.94 -4.52 -0.71
CA PHE A 196 -3.97 -5.29 -1.47
C PHE A 196 -3.22 -4.36 -2.43
N PHE A 197 -1.93 -4.19 -2.17
CA PHE A 197 -1.01 -3.36 -2.95
C PHE A 197 -0.35 -4.24 -4.01
N PHE A 198 -0.47 -3.87 -5.29
CA PHE A 198 -0.01 -4.66 -6.41
C PHE A 198 1.00 -3.88 -7.25
N GLU A 199 2.27 -4.28 -7.14
CA GLU A 199 3.39 -3.57 -7.73
C GLU A 199 4.17 -4.45 -8.72
N PRO A 200 4.81 -3.85 -9.74
CA PRO A 200 5.78 -4.56 -10.58
C PRO A 200 6.90 -5.15 -9.74
N ASN A 201 7.57 -6.16 -10.29
CA ASN A 201 8.77 -6.79 -9.73
C ASN A 201 9.76 -5.76 -9.18
N PHE A 202 10.47 -6.11 -8.12
CA PHE A 202 11.40 -5.22 -7.43
C PHE A 202 12.42 -4.53 -8.35
N THR A 203 12.94 -5.26 -9.35
CA THR A 203 13.93 -4.75 -10.31
C THR A 203 13.31 -4.15 -11.57
N CYS A 204 11.98 -4.17 -11.70
CA CYS A 204 11.30 -3.60 -12.85
C CYS A 204 11.61 -2.11 -12.97
N ARG A 205 11.97 -1.69 -14.18
CA ARG A 205 12.20 -0.28 -14.50
C ARG A 205 10.87 0.47 -14.54
N VAL A 206 10.78 1.51 -13.74
CA VAL A 206 9.66 2.45 -13.72
C VAL A 206 10.11 3.67 -14.51
N GLU A 207 9.56 3.81 -15.71
CA GLU A 207 9.79 4.95 -16.59
C GLU A 207 8.48 5.37 -17.24
N CYS A 208 8.41 6.64 -17.62
CA CYS A 208 7.21 7.18 -18.23
C CYS A 208 6.90 6.45 -19.55
N PHE A 209 5.63 6.12 -19.76
CA PHE A 209 5.19 5.53 -21.01
C PHE A 209 5.43 6.49 -22.18
N PRO A 210 5.85 5.96 -23.35
CA PRO A 210 5.98 6.74 -24.57
C PRO A 210 4.68 7.46 -24.98
N SER A 211 3.51 6.91 -24.64
CA SER A 211 2.21 7.53 -24.92
C SER A 211 1.88 8.74 -24.03
N CYS A 212 2.66 8.96 -22.96
CA CYS A 212 2.43 10.00 -21.96
C CYS A 212 3.49 11.12 -22.02
N VAL A 213 4.34 11.12 -23.05
CA VAL A 213 5.38 12.13 -23.28
C VAL A 213 5.25 12.74 -24.67
N SER A 214 5.64 14.00 -24.78
CA SER A 214 5.79 14.74 -26.03
C SER A 214 6.86 15.81 -25.87
N GLU A 215 7.19 16.54 -26.93
CA GLU A 215 8.09 17.70 -26.85
C GLU A 215 7.59 18.76 -25.85
N ASP A 216 6.27 19.00 -25.83
CA ASP A 216 5.63 19.95 -24.92
C ASP A 216 5.32 19.39 -23.51
N ASN A 217 5.40 18.07 -23.34
CA ASN A 217 5.20 17.38 -22.06
C ASN A 217 6.31 16.34 -21.85
N PRO A 218 7.55 16.78 -21.58
CA PRO A 218 8.67 15.87 -21.35
C PRO A 218 8.46 15.04 -20.07
N PRO A 219 9.22 13.95 -19.86
CA PRO A 219 9.16 13.17 -18.62
C PRO A 219 9.38 14.05 -17.38
N LYS A 220 8.41 14.09 -16.48
CA LYS A 220 8.46 14.87 -15.23
C LYS A 220 9.25 14.19 -14.12
N TYR A 221 9.38 12.87 -14.21
CA TYR A 221 10.03 12.06 -13.19
C TYR A 221 11.24 11.33 -13.81
N PRO A 222 12.40 11.30 -13.14
CA PRO A 222 13.52 10.50 -13.59
C PRO A 222 13.17 9.00 -13.50
N PRO A 223 13.70 8.16 -14.42
CA PRO A 223 13.55 6.70 -14.33
C PRO A 223 14.10 6.15 -13.01
N THR A 224 13.45 5.11 -12.48
CA THR A 224 13.86 4.39 -11.27
C THR A 224 13.51 2.90 -11.41
N THR A 225 13.65 2.10 -10.35
CA THR A 225 13.06 0.76 -10.26
C THR A 225 11.91 0.75 -9.26
N SER A 226 10.99 -0.20 -9.40
CA SER A 226 9.87 -0.41 -8.46
C SER A 226 10.37 -0.53 -7.03
N GLY A 227 11.38 -1.37 -6.80
CA GLY A 227 11.99 -1.60 -5.50
C GLY A 227 12.68 -0.36 -4.93
N GLN A 228 13.42 0.40 -5.75
CA GLN A 228 14.06 1.63 -5.29
C GLN A 228 13.02 2.69 -4.90
N HIS A 229 11.99 2.88 -5.72
CA HIS A 229 10.88 3.79 -5.42
C HIS A 229 10.20 3.42 -4.10
N LEU A 230 9.83 2.15 -3.90
CA LEU A 230 9.23 1.69 -2.64
C LEU A 230 10.13 1.95 -1.44
N LEU A 231 11.43 1.65 -1.54
CA LEU A 231 12.38 1.90 -0.45
C LEU A 231 12.54 3.39 -0.14
N ASP A 232 12.52 4.25 -1.16
CA ASP A 232 12.58 5.70 -0.97
C ASP A 232 11.34 6.21 -0.24
N MET A 233 10.15 5.73 -0.61
CA MET A 233 8.91 6.09 0.06
C MET A 233 8.87 5.58 1.51
N TYR A 234 9.26 4.33 1.76
CA TYR A 234 9.36 3.82 3.13
C TYR A 234 10.35 4.62 3.98
N ARG A 235 11.50 5.01 3.43
CA ARG A 235 12.46 5.87 4.14
C ARG A 235 11.84 7.23 4.48
N GLN A 236 11.08 7.84 3.58
CA GLN A 236 10.42 9.12 3.85
C GLN A 236 9.37 9.00 4.97
N THR A 237 8.52 7.97 4.93
CA THR A 237 7.46 7.76 5.92
C THR A 237 7.99 7.32 7.28
N HIS A 238 9.08 6.54 7.31
CA HIS A 238 9.66 6.03 8.56
C HIS A 238 10.85 6.87 9.08
N ALA A 239 11.35 7.87 8.35
CA ALA A 239 12.40 8.77 8.84
C ALA A 239 12.02 9.50 10.15
N SER A 240 10.72 9.76 10.37
CA SER A 240 10.23 10.33 11.63
C SER A 240 10.25 9.36 12.82
N LEU A 241 10.32 8.05 12.57
CA LEU A 241 10.43 7.02 13.61
C LEU A 241 11.90 6.80 14.02
N GLU A 242 12.84 6.85 13.07
CA GLU A 242 14.28 6.77 13.36
C GLU A 242 14.78 8.01 14.11
N ALA A 243 14.30 9.21 13.77
CA ALA A 243 14.62 10.44 14.49
C ALA A 243 14.11 10.46 15.95
N LYS A 244 13.16 9.57 16.31
CA LYS A 244 12.62 9.41 17.67
C LYS A 244 13.27 8.29 18.47
N SER A 245 14.25 7.56 17.92
CA SER A 245 15.00 6.53 18.64
C SER A 245 16.49 6.88 18.85
N PRO A 246 16.85 7.90 19.64
CA PRO A 246 18.20 8.02 20.16
C PRO A 246 18.27 7.44 21.58
N THR A 247 18.29 6.11 21.74
CA THR A 247 18.98 5.35 22.82
C THR A 247 18.41 3.93 22.96
N ALA A 248 19.12 2.92 22.46
CA ALA A 248 19.24 1.59 23.07
C ALA A 248 20.28 0.76 22.31
N ALA A 249 21.53 1.22 22.31
CA ALA A 249 22.68 0.40 21.96
C ALA A 249 23.88 0.82 22.80
N ARG A 250 23.77 0.61 24.12
CA ARG A 250 24.92 0.43 24.99
C ARG A 250 24.59 -0.70 25.96
N ASP A 251 25.50 -1.65 25.98
CA ASP A 251 25.75 -2.66 27.00
C ASP A 251 24.67 -3.73 27.19
N VAL A 252 24.93 -4.96 26.72
CA VAL A 252 25.29 -6.10 27.59
C VAL A 252 26.15 -7.09 26.77
N VAL A 253 27.21 -7.55 27.43
CA VAL A 253 28.15 -8.62 27.05
C VAL A 253 27.46 -9.93 26.67
#